data_AF-A0A966MA75-F1
#
_entry.id   AF-A0A966MA75-F1
#
_cell.length_a   1.000
_cell.length_b   1.000
_cell.length_c   1.000
_cell.angle_alpha   90.00
_cell.angle_beta   90.00
_cell.angle_gamma   90.00
#
_symmetry.space_group_name_H-M   'P 1'
#
loop_
_entity.id
_entity.type
_entity.pdbx_description
1 polymer ?
#
loop_
_entity_poly.entity_id
_entity_poly.type
_entity_poly.pdbx_seq_one_letter_code
_entity_poly.pdbx_strand_id
1 'polypeptide(L)'
;QFPDAERFDVVGRTELTATTVDLVAKLIGHTFDALKLDVQGAELEVLRGASASLRDALFVEAEVEFVPLYLNQPLFSDITAELASHGLIFNEFLSLYRWHPRQLDGTGQLVFGDALYARDPEEIAGADGLLIRRYATLAAMYSRGDLLTRLAQHMSVGPLAASVRSLAESISKTTAQQQQRLSLASRVLRLWDRNSQGHLLH
;
A
#
# COMPACT_ATOMS: atom_id res chain seq x y z
N GLN A 1 -27.89 8.42 4.73
CA GLN A 1 -27.18 8.37 6.02
C GLN A 1 -26.56 6.98 6.15
N PHE A 2 -25.35 6.89 6.68
CA PHE A 2 -24.76 5.59 7.04
C PHE A 2 -25.65 4.92 8.11
N PRO A 3 -25.89 3.60 8.03
CA PRO A 3 -26.41 2.84 9.17
C PRO A 3 -25.48 3.02 10.37
N ASP A 4 -26.05 3.14 11.57
CA ASP A 4 -25.30 3.30 12.84
C ASP A 4 -24.31 4.48 12.87
N ALA A 5 -24.68 5.63 12.28
CA ALA A 5 -23.84 6.82 12.27
C ALA A 5 -23.40 7.29 13.67
N GLU A 6 -24.19 6.96 14.70
CA GLU A 6 -23.91 7.21 16.13
C GLU A 6 -22.59 6.57 16.59
N ARG A 7 -22.08 5.54 15.89
CA ARG A 7 -20.77 4.93 16.19
C ARG A 7 -19.59 5.89 16.02
N PHE A 8 -19.78 6.97 15.27
CA PHE A 8 -18.77 8.00 15.07
C PHE A 8 -18.99 9.22 15.97
N ASP A 9 -19.99 9.18 16.86
CA ASP A 9 -20.21 10.25 17.82
C ASP A 9 -19.05 10.31 18.82
N VAL A 10 -18.56 11.54 19.04
CA VAL A 10 -17.50 11.79 20.00
C VAL A 10 -18.06 11.66 21.41
N VAL A 11 -17.81 10.52 22.06
CA VAL A 11 -18.24 10.26 23.44
C VAL A 11 -17.29 10.84 24.49
N GLY A 12 -16.09 11.28 24.08
CA GLY A 12 -15.08 11.88 24.96
C GLY A 12 -13.84 12.33 24.19
N ARG A 13 -12.98 13.12 24.86
CA ARG A 13 -11.69 13.56 24.33
C ARG A 13 -10.63 13.42 25.41
N THR A 14 -9.45 12.92 25.03
CA THR A 14 -8.27 12.84 25.90
C THR A 14 -7.07 13.37 25.16
N GLU A 15 -6.20 14.10 25.86
CA GLU A 15 -4.93 14.54 25.30
C GLU A 15 -3.91 13.42 25.45
N LEU A 16 -3.20 13.11 24.36
CA LEU A 16 -2.12 12.14 24.33
C LEU A 16 -0.85 12.84 23.85
N THR A 17 0.27 12.54 24.48
CA THR A 17 1.57 12.97 23.97
C THR A 17 1.93 12.12 22.75
N ALA A 18 2.11 12.77 21.60
CA ALA A 18 2.57 12.13 20.37
C ALA A 18 4.09 12.31 20.20
N THR A 19 4.70 11.41 19.43
CA THR A 19 6.12 11.47 19.03
C THR A 19 6.24 11.24 17.53
N THR A 20 7.42 11.50 16.98
CA THR A 20 7.74 11.28 15.58
C THR A 20 8.35 9.90 15.34
N VAL A 21 8.15 9.35 14.14
CA VAL A 21 8.77 8.09 13.71
C VAL A 21 10.29 8.21 13.76
N ASP A 22 10.83 9.36 13.36
CA ASP A 22 12.27 9.62 13.39
C ASP A 22 12.85 9.61 14.82
N LEU A 23 12.11 10.14 15.81
CA LEU A 23 12.56 10.05 17.20
C LEU A 23 12.51 8.61 17.70
N VAL A 24 11.49 7.83 17.34
CA VAL A 24 11.41 6.40 17.68
C VAL A 24 12.60 5.65 17.07
N ALA A 25 12.86 5.82 15.77
CA ALA A 25 14.00 5.23 15.06
C ALA A 25 15.33 5.53 15.76
N LYS A 26 15.53 6.80 16.15
CA LYS A 26 16.71 7.24 16.89
C LYS A 26 16.83 6.58 18.27
N LEU A 27 15.74 6.49 19.03
CA LEU A 27 15.75 5.93 20.39
C LEU A 27 16.05 4.43 20.39
N ILE A 28 15.55 3.70 19.39
CA ILE A 28 15.80 2.26 19.27
C ILE A 28 17.10 1.94 18.49
N GLY A 29 17.72 2.95 17.85
CA GLY A 29 18.93 2.78 17.04
C GLY A 29 18.70 1.94 15.79
N HIS A 30 17.52 2.06 15.16
CA HIS A 30 17.12 1.22 14.03
C HIS A 30 16.41 2.05 12.95
N THR A 31 16.61 1.68 11.68
CA THR A 31 15.90 2.23 10.53
C THR A 31 14.78 1.29 10.09
N PHE A 32 13.80 1.79 9.35
CA PHE A 32 12.65 1.00 8.91
C PHE A 32 12.71 0.76 7.40
N ASP A 33 12.77 -0.51 6.98
CA ASP A 33 12.72 -0.87 5.55
C ASP A 33 11.30 -0.69 4.96
N ALA A 34 10.26 -0.69 5.80
CA ALA A 34 8.88 -0.44 5.39
C ALA A 34 8.04 0.20 6.51
N LEU A 35 7.00 0.93 6.13
CA LEU A 35 6.03 1.56 7.03
C LEU A 35 4.61 1.17 6.60
N LYS A 36 3.73 0.86 7.56
CA LYS A 36 2.27 0.80 7.36
C LYS A 36 1.60 1.88 8.20
N LEU A 37 0.76 2.68 7.57
CA LEU A 37 0.01 3.79 8.18
C LEU A 37 -1.49 3.51 8.10
N ASP A 38 -2.11 3.44 9.27
CA ASP A 38 -3.56 3.35 9.47
C ASP A 38 -3.85 4.16 10.74
N VAL A 39 -3.86 5.49 10.58
CA VAL A 39 -4.00 6.45 11.69
C VAL A 39 -5.23 7.34 11.52
N GLN A 40 -6.10 7.00 10.57
CA GLN A 40 -7.46 7.52 10.38
C GLN A 40 -7.47 9.05 10.25
N GLY A 41 -6.65 9.59 9.35
CA GLY A 41 -6.63 11.00 8.95
C GLY A 41 -5.47 11.84 9.48
N ALA A 42 -4.45 11.21 10.05
CA ALA A 42 -3.20 11.86 10.48
C ALA A 42 -1.96 11.37 9.70
N GLU A 43 -2.18 10.69 8.56
CA GLU A 43 -1.14 10.04 7.76
C GLU A 43 -0.07 11.05 7.33
N LEU A 44 -0.48 12.24 6.89
CA LEU A 44 0.44 13.28 6.43
C LEU A 44 1.35 13.80 7.55
N GLU A 45 0.82 13.98 8.75
CA GLU A 45 1.55 14.39 9.94
C GLU A 45 2.57 13.33 10.35
N VAL A 46 2.19 12.04 10.30
CA VAL A 46 3.11 10.93 10.56
C VAL A 46 4.24 10.90 9.53
N LEU A 47 3.92 11.07 8.24
CA LEU A 47 4.92 11.10 7.16
C LEU A 47 5.90 12.26 7.33
N ARG A 48 5.41 13.46 7.67
CA ARG A 48 6.26 14.62 7.97
C ARG A 48 7.16 14.38 9.18
N GLY A 49 6.68 13.64 10.19
CA GLY A 49 7.46 13.18 11.33
C GLY A 49 8.39 11.99 11.02
N ALA A 50 8.37 11.45 9.81
CA ALA A 50 9.17 10.32 9.37
C ALA A 50 10.19 10.71 8.28
N SER A 51 10.43 11.99 8.03
CA SER A 51 11.23 12.45 6.89
C SER A 51 12.63 11.83 6.82
N ALA A 52 13.30 11.57 7.95
CA ALA A 52 14.58 10.86 7.93
C ALA A 52 14.39 9.36 7.66
N SER A 53 13.41 8.73 8.30
CA SER A 53 13.09 7.31 8.15
C SER A 53 12.64 6.96 6.72
N LEU A 54 11.91 7.86 6.05
CA LEU A 54 11.46 7.69 4.67
C LEU A 54 12.62 7.64 3.66
N ARG A 55 13.80 8.18 4.00
CA ARG A 55 15.00 8.06 3.17
C ARG A 55 15.52 6.64 3.06
N ASP A 56 15.28 5.81 4.07
CA ASP A 56 15.69 4.41 4.10
C ASP A 56 14.54 3.44 3.76
N ALA A 57 13.29 3.90 3.88
CA ALA A 57 12.12 3.08 3.58
C ALA A 57 12.07 2.66 2.10
N LEU A 58 11.86 1.37 1.88
CA LEU A 58 11.70 0.75 0.56
C LEU A 58 10.23 0.69 0.14
N PHE A 59 9.33 0.50 1.10
CA PHE A 59 7.88 0.41 0.88
C PHE A 59 7.11 1.22 1.92
N VAL A 60 6.02 1.84 1.50
CA VAL A 60 5.03 2.43 2.41
C VAL A 60 3.65 1.97 1.99
N GLU A 61 2.90 1.44 2.94
CA GLU A 61 1.48 1.17 2.81
C GLU A 61 0.73 2.22 3.63
N ALA A 62 -0.19 2.96 3.01
CA ALA A 62 -0.94 4.00 3.71
C ALA A 62 -2.42 3.90 3.37
N GLU A 63 -3.28 4.03 4.39
CA GLU A 63 -4.69 4.37 4.17
C GLU A 63 -4.76 5.73 3.46
N VAL A 64 -5.62 5.82 2.45
CA VAL A 64 -5.81 7.02 1.64
C VAL A 64 -7.27 7.24 1.32
N GLU A 65 -7.67 8.51 1.39
CA GLU A 65 -9.05 8.93 1.21
C GLU A 65 -9.26 9.67 -0.09
N PHE A 66 -10.40 9.40 -0.72
CA PHE A 66 -10.85 10.07 -1.94
C PHE A 66 -11.93 11.11 -1.65
N VAL A 67 -12.50 11.05 -0.44
CA VAL A 67 -13.41 12.06 0.13
C VAL A 67 -13.08 12.24 1.61
N PRO A 68 -13.22 13.44 2.16
CA PRO A 68 -12.94 13.68 3.57
C PRO A 68 -13.94 12.92 4.44
N LEU A 69 -13.42 12.09 5.36
CA LEU A 69 -14.19 11.43 6.42
C LEU A 69 -14.03 12.17 7.76
N TYR A 70 -12.84 12.70 8.00
CA TYR A 70 -12.52 13.51 9.17
C TYR A 70 -12.28 14.97 8.82
N LEU A 71 -12.36 15.84 9.83
CA LEU A 71 -12.13 17.27 9.66
C LEU A 71 -10.66 17.54 9.32
N ASN A 72 -10.42 18.24 8.20
CA ASN A 72 -9.08 18.61 7.70
C ASN A 72 -8.15 17.42 7.41
N GLN A 73 -8.71 16.23 7.19
CA GLN A 73 -7.94 15.05 6.79
C GLN A 73 -7.29 15.25 5.41
N PRO A 74 -6.01 14.85 5.23
CA PRO A 74 -5.37 14.80 3.92
C PRO A 74 -6.05 13.80 3.00
N LEU A 75 -6.04 14.04 1.69
CA LEU A 75 -6.55 13.09 0.71
C LEU A 75 -5.41 12.32 0.03
N PHE A 76 -5.77 11.31 -0.77
CA PHE A 76 -4.84 10.52 -1.58
C PHE A 76 -3.78 11.37 -2.31
N SER A 77 -4.19 12.51 -2.87
CA SER A 77 -3.27 13.42 -3.58
C SER A 77 -2.19 14.00 -2.67
N ASP A 78 -2.53 14.34 -1.43
CA ASP A 78 -1.61 14.92 -0.46
C ASP A 78 -0.60 13.87 0.02
N ILE A 79 -1.09 12.67 0.33
CA ILE A 79 -0.25 11.53 0.73
C ILE A 79 0.70 11.12 -0.40
N THR A 80 0.18 11.03 -1.63
CA THR A 80 0.98 10.71 -2.81
C THR A 80 2.06 11.76 -3.06
N ALA A 81 1.72 13.04 -2.94
CA ALA A 81 2.67 14.13 -3.15
C ALA A 81 3.80 14.12 -2.10
N GLU A 82 3.46 13.89 -0.83
CA GLU A 82 4.45 13.77 0.25
C GLU A 82 5.38 12.59 0.00
N LEU A 83 4.86 11.38 -0.24
CA LEU A 83 5.68 10.18 -0.46
C LEU A 83 6.56 10.29 -1.72
N ALA A 84 6.03 10.84 -2.81
CA ALA A 84 6.79 11.08 -4.02
C ALA A 84 7.97 12.03 -3.79
N SER A 85 7.84 12.99 -2.87
CA SER A 85 8.94 13.90 -2.50
C SER A 85 10.12 13.18 -1.82
N HIS A 86 9.90 11.96 -1.29
CA HIS A 86 10.93 11.09 -0.70
C HIS A 86 11.35 9.94 -1.64
N GLY A 87 10.94 9.95 -2.91
CA GLY A 87 11.29 8.91 -3.89
C GLY A 87 10.48 7.62 -3.76
N LEU A 88 9.36 7.64 -3.02
CA LEU A 88 8.41 6.54 -2.92
C LEU A 88 7.26 6.77 -3.91
N ILE A 89 7.16 5.90 -4.90
CA ILE A 89 6.23 6.06 -6.02
C ILE A 89 5.01 5.17 -5.80
N PHE A 90 3.82 5.72 -6.08
CA PHE A 90 2.57 4.95 -6.05
C PHE A 90 2.69 3.72 -6.94
N ASN A 91 2.30 2.56 -6.40
CA ASN A 91 2.51 1.27 -7.04
C ASN A 91 1.22 0.49 -7.28
N GLU A 92 0.28 0.47 -6.34
CA GLU A 92 -1.05 -0.17 -6.46
C GLU A 92 -1.96 0.17 -5.27
N PHE A 93 -3.27 0.01 -5.44
CA PHE A 93 -4.22 -0.09 -4.34
C PHE A 93 -4.37 -1.54 -3.89
N LEU A 94 -4.05 -1.82 -2.62
CA LEU A 94 -4.19 -3.15 -2.01
C LEU A 94 -5.64 -3.47 -1.65
N SER A 95 -6.43 -2.43 -1.41
CA SER A 95 -7.84 -2.51 -1.07
C SER A 95 -8.52 -1.21 -1.51
N LEU A 96 -9.79 -1.28 -1.91
CA LEU A 96 -10.62 -0.10 -2.16
C LEU A 96 -11.99 -0.30 -1.54
N TYR A 97 -12.47 0.74 -0.85
CA TYR A 97 -13.74 0.72 -0.14
C TYR A 97 -14.70 1.74 -0.73
N ARG A 98 -15.88 1.23 -1.10
CA ARG A 98 -16.93 2.04 -1.72
C ARG A 98 -18.13 2.15 -0.80
N TRP A 99 -18.73 3.33 -0.79
CA TRP A 99 -19.97 3.58 -0.09
C TRP A 99 -21.14 3.70 -1.06
N HIS A 100 -22.19 2.93 -0.78
CA HIS A 100 -23.48 3.04 -1.44
C HIS A 100 -24.59 3.19 -0.38
N PRO A 101 -25.56 4.11 -0.58
CA PRO A 101 -26.52 4.48 0.46
C PRO A 101 -27.54 3.39 0.83
N ARG A 102 -27.67 2.32 0.05
CA ARG A 102 -28.71 1.30 0.24
C ARG A 102 -28.25 -0.16 0.12
N GLN A 103 -27.04 -0.40 -0.38
CA GLN A 103 -26.57 -1.73 -0.77
C GLN A 103 -25.09 -1.84 -0.41
N LEU A 104 -24.64 -3.06 -0.09
CA LEU A 104 -23.25 -3.39 0.16
C LEU A 104 -22.80 -4.39 -0.93
N ASP A 105 -22.95 -3.99 -2.19
CA ASP A 105 -22.68 -4.80 -3.39
C ASP A 105 -21.40 -4.38 -4.13
N GLY A 106 -20.60 -3.51 -3.49
CA GLY A 106 -19.39 -2.92 -4.06
C GLY A 106 -19.67 -1.88 -5.15
N THR A 107 -20.90 -1.36 -5.26
CA THR A 107 -21.20 -0.17 -6.07
C THR A 107 -21.04 1.12 -5.26
N GLY A 108 -21.33 2.27 -5.86
CA GLY A 108 -21.29 3.57 -5.18
C GLY A 108 -19.96 4.31 -5.29
N GLN A 109 -19.80 5.32 -4.44
CA GLN A 109 -18.67 6.24 -4.45
C GLN A 109 -17.44 5.59 -3.80
N LEU A 110 -16.27 5.71 -4.43
CA LEU A 110 -15.02 5.32 -3.79
C LEU A 110 -14.71 6.29 -2.65
N VAL A 111 -14.45 5.77 -1.45
CA VAL A 111 -14.30 6.60 -0.24
C VAL A 111 -12.86 6.57 0.27
N PHE A 112 -12.30 5.37 0.47
CA PHE A 112 -10.93 5.18 0.95
C PHE A 112 -10.36 3.86 0.44
N GLY A 113 -9.07 3.62 0.68
CA GLY A 113 -8.37 2.38 0.35
C GLY A 113 -6.98 2.34 0.93
N ASP A 114 -6.34 1.17 0.87
CA ASP A 114 -4.91 1.03 1.18
C ASP A 114 -4.09 1.20 -0.09
N ALA A 115 -3.16 2.15 -0.11
CA ALA A 115 -2.23 2.39 -1.21
C ALA A 115 -0.83 1.89 -0.86
N LEU A 116 -0.21 1.15 -1.78
CA LEU A 116 1.18 0.74 -1.72
C LEU A 116 2.05 1.71 -2.53
N TYR A 117 3.14 2.15 -1.91
CA TYR A 117 4.21 2.93 -2.52
C TYR A 117 5.51 2.17 -2.38
N ALA A 118 6.35 2.25 -3.41
CA ALA A 118 7.62 1.54 -3.44
C ALA A 118 8.73 2.44 -3.99
N ARG A 119 9.96 2.21 -3.54
CA ARG A 119 11.15 2.80 -4.15
C ARG A 119 11.39 2.18 -5.53
N ASP A 120 12.01 2.94 -6.41
CA ASP A 120 12.25 2.48 -7.78
C ASP A 120 13.21 1.26 -7.80
N PRO A 121 12.79 0.09 -8.32
CA PRO A 121 13.63 -1.11 -8.30
C PRO A 121 14.94 -0.94 -9.08
N GLU A 122 14.98 -0.04 -10.06
CA GLU A 122 16.16 0.32 -10.84
C GLU A 122 17.23 1.00 -9.97
N GLU A 123 16.84 1.86 -9.03
CA GLU A 123 17.76 2.46 -8.06
C GLU A 123 18.33 1.40 -7.11
N ILE A 124 17.51 0.42 -6.73
CA ILE A 124 17.91 -0.68 -5.84
C ILE A 124 18.85 -1.68 -6.54
N ALA A 125 18.74 -1.84 -7.86
CA ALA A 125 19.52 -2.82 -8.61
C ALA A 125 21.05 -2.62 -8.51
N GLY A 126 21.48 -1.37 -8.25
CA GLY A 126 22.89 -1.01 -8.05
C GLY A 126 23.36 -1.06 -6.59
N ALA A 127 22.48 -1.38 -5.64
CA ALA A 127 22.80 -1.39 -4.22
C ALA A 127 23.52 -2.67 -3.78
N ASP A 128 23.87 -2.74 -2.49
CA ASP A 128 24.46 -3.95 -1.93
C ASP A 128 23.47 -5.14 -1.91
N GLY A 129 24.02 -6.34 -1.83
CA GLY A 129 23.23 -7.56 -1.87
C GLY A 129 22.25 -7.76 -0.71
N LEU A 130 22.44 -7.07 0.42
CA LEU A 130 21.50 -7.13 1.55
C LEU A 130 20.27 -6.26 1.26
N LEU A 131 20.45 -5.04 0.76
CA LEU A 131 19.35 -4.15 0.39
C LEU A 131 18.49 -4.78 -0.72
N ILE A 132 19.13 -5.38 -1.73
CA ILE A 132 18.45 -6.11 -2.80
C ILE A 132 17.57 -7.24 -2.24
N ARG A 133 18.07 -7.99 -1.24
CA ARG A 133 17.30 -9.07 -0.60
C ARG A 133 16.11 -8.53 0.18
N ARG A 134 16.29 -7.45 0.94
CA ARG A 134 15.21 -6.80 1.70
C ARG A 134 14.10 -6.32 0.77
N TYR A 135 14.46 -5.60 -0.29
CA TYR A 135 13.51 -5.17 -1.31
C TYR A 135 12.80 -6.36 -1.94
N ALA A 136 13.55 -7.40 -2.34
CA ALA A 136 12.95 -8.58 -2.97
C ALA A 136 11.99 -9.33 -2.03
N THR A 137 12.28 -9.39 -0.73
CA THR A 137 11.39 -9.96 0.27
C THR A 137 10.10 -9.15 0.40
N LEU A 138 10.19 -7.82 0.52
CA LEU A 138 9.01 -6.95 0.61
C LEU A 138 8.15 -7.01 -0.66
N ALA A 139 8.78 -6.93 -1.83
CA ALA A 139 8.07 -7.08 -3.11
C ALA A 139 7.35 -8.44 -3.21
N ALA A 140 7.97 -9.52 -2.74
CA ALA A 140 7.33 -10.83 -2.70
C ALA A 140 6.17 -10.90 -1.69
N MET A 141 6.28 -10.27 -0.52
CA MET A 141 5.20 -10.19 0.46
C MET A 141 3.95 -9.49 -0.10
N TYR A 142 4.15 -8.40 -0.86
CA TYR A 142 3.08 -7.70 -1.58
C TYR A 142 2.72 -8.34 -2.94
N SER A 143 3.23 -9.54 -3.23
CA SER A 143 2.97 -10.27 -4.50
C SER A 143 3.33 -9.48 -5.77
N ARG A 144 4.32 -8.58 -5.68
CA ARG A 144 4.82 -7.72 -6.76
C ARG A 144 5.92 -8.38 -7.59
N GLY A 145 5.52 -9.40 -8.35
CA GLY A 145 6.41 -10.08 -9.29
C GLY A 145 6.95 -9.17 -10.41
N ASP A 146 6.21 -8.11 -10.74
CA ASP A 146 6.62 -7.08 -11.70
C ASP A 146 7.78 -6.23 -11.17
N LEU A 147 7.75 -5.80 -9.90
CA LEU A 147 8.86 -5.07 -9.28
C LEU A 147 10.12 -5.93 -9.20
N LEU A 148 9.97 -7.22 -8.87
CA LEU A 148 11.08 -8.18 -8.88
C LEU A 148 11.66 -8.39 -10.28
N THR A 149 10.81 -8.39 -11.31
CA THR A 149 11.24 -8.51 -12.71
C THR A 149 12.07 -7.30 -13.11
N ARG A 150 11.58 -6.08 -12.83
CA ARG A 150 12.30 -4.83 -13.08
C ARG A 150 13.64 -4.79 -12.37
N LEU A 151 13.67 -5.18 -11.09
CA LEU A 151 14.90 -5.28 -10.31
C LEU A 151 15.92 -6.23 -10.97
N ALA A 152 15.51 -7.46 -11.28
CA ALA A 152 16.40 -8.47 -11.86
C ALA A 152 16.89 -8.16 -13.28
N GLN A 153 16.18 -7.29 -14.02
CA GLN A 153 16.59 -6.81 -15.35
C GLN A 153 17.73 -5.79 -15.29
N HIS A 154 17.78 -5.00 -14.22
CA HIS A 154 18.77 -3.93 -14.05
C HIS A 154 19.96 -4.33 -13.17
N MET A 155 19.90 -5.49 -12.52
CA MET A 155 21.02 -6.03 -11.76
C MET A 155 22.15 -6.55 -12.66
N SER A 156 23.38 -6.44 -12.16
CA SER A 156 24.52 -7.14 -12.76
C SER A 156 24.33 -8.66 -12.72
N VAL A 157 24.76 -9.35 -13.79
CA VAL A 157 24.63 -10.80 -13.89
C VAL A 157 25.36 -11.49 -12.74
N GLY A 158 24.64 -12.34 -12.01
CA GLY A 158 25.21 -13.10 -10.90
C GLY A 158 24.19 -13.99 -10.20
N PRO A 159 24.62 -14.77 -9.20
CA PRO A 159 23.75 -15.73 -8.51
C PRO A 159 22.53 -15.07 -7.87
N LEU A 160 22.70 -13.89 -7.25
CA LEU A 160 21.60 -13.15 -6.64
C LEU A 160 20.58 -12.69 -7.67
N ALA A 161 21.02 -12.15 -8.81
CA ALA A 161 20.13 -11.73 -9.90
C ALA A 161 19.32 -12.92 -10.44
N ALA A 162 19.94 -14.09 -10.57
CA ALA A 162 19.26 -15.33 -10.97
C ALA A 162 18.19 -15.76 -9.95
N SER A 163 18.49 -15.66 -8.64
CA SER A 163 17.51 -15.95 -7.58
C SER A 163 16.34 -14.97 -7.58
N VAL A 164 16.60 -13.66 -7.72
CA VAL A 164 15.54 -12.63 -7.79
C VAL A 164 14.66 -12.87 -9.03
N ARG A 165 15.25 -13.21 -10.17
CA ARG A 165 14.50 -13.56 -11.39
C ARG A 165 13.61 -14.78 -11.21
N SER A 166 14.14 -15.85 -10.61
CA SER A 166 13.34 -17.05 -10.32
C SER A 166 12.19 -16.76 -9.34
N LEU A 167 12.43 -15.92 -8.33
CA LEU A 167 11.38 -15.46 -7.43
C LEU A 167 10.32 -14.64 -8.17
N ALA A 168 10.74 -13.72 -9.06
CA ALA A 168 9.86 -12.90 -9.88
C ALA A 168 8.91 -13.77 -10.73
N GLU A 169 9.43 -14.81 -11.37
CA GLU A 169 8.65 -15.76 -12.18
C GLU A 169 7.64 -16.53 -11.32
N SER A 170 8.06 -17.01 -10.14
CA SER A 170 7.20 -17.74 -9.22
C SER A 170 6.04 -16.90 -8.69
N ILE A 171 6.34 -15.68 -8.23
CA ILE A 171 5.34 -14.73 -7.72
C ILE A 171 4.39 -14.32 -8.85
N SER A 172 4.91 -13.89 -10.01
CA SER A 172 4.10 -13.47 -11.16
C SER A 172 3.14 -14.56 -11.62
N LYS A 173 3.61 -15.81 -11.67
CA LYS A 173 2.77 -16.96 -12.03
C LYS A 173 1.66 -17.18 -11.01
N THR A 174 1.97 -17.08 -9.72
CA THR A 174 1.00 -17.26 -8.63
C THR A 174 -0.08 -16.18 -8.67
N THR A 175 0.34 -14.91 -8.78
CA THR A 175 -0.57 -13.76 -8.88
C THR A 175 -1.48 -13.88 -10.12
N ALA A 176 -0.92 -14.23 -11.28
CA ALA A 176 -1.70 -14.42 -12.50
C ALA A 176 -2.75 -15.54 -12.38
N GLN A 177 -2.42 -16.66 -11.72
CA GLN A 177 -3.36 -17.74 -11.47
C GLN A 177 -4.48 -17.32 -10.51
N GLN A 178 -4.16 -16.56 -9.46
CA GLN A 178 -5.13 -16.02 -8.53
C GLN A 178 -6.10 -15.06 -9.24
N GLN A 179 -5.56 -14.11 -10.01
CA GLN A 179 -6.38 -13.16 -10.80
C GLN A 179 -7.26 -13.87 -11.83
N GLN A 180 -6.76 -14.90 -12.51
CA GLN A 180 -7.59 -15.71 -13.43
C GLN A 180 -8.75 -16.37 -12.70
N ARG A 181 -8.52 -16.98 -11.54
CA ARG A 181 -9.58 -17.61 -10.72
C ARG A 181 -10.61 -16.59 -10.26
N LEU A 182 -10.18 -15.44 -9.76
CA LEU A 182 -11.07 -14.34 -9.35
C LEU A 182 -11.88 -13.82 -10.55
N SER A 183 -11.24 -13.66 -11.72
CA SER A 183 -11.93 -13.23 -12.93
C SER A 183 -13.01 -14.22 -13.38
N LEU A 184 -12.74 -15.52 -13.29
CA LEU A 184 -13.70 -16.57 -13.60
C LEU A 184 -14.85 -16.59 -12.59
N ALA A 185 -14.55 -16.52 -11.29
CA ALA A 185 -15.55 -16.39 -10.23
C ALA A 185 -16.45 -15.17 -10.46
N SER A 186 -15.88 -14.01 -10.77
CA SER A 186 -16.64 -12.79 -11.08
C SER A 186 -17.53 -12.95 -12.32
N ARG A 187 -17.07 -13.67 -13.36
CA ARG A 187 -17.88 -13.96 -14.56
C ARG A 187 -19.06 -14.87 -14.23
N VAL A 188 -18.87 -15.88 -13.38
CA VAL A 188 -19.95 -16.78 -12.94
C VAL A 188 -20.95 -16.03 -12.07
N LEU A 189 -20.49 -15.23 -11.10
CA LEU A 189 -21.36 -14.40 -10.26
C LEU A 189 -22.22 -13.46 -11.09
N ARG A 190 -21.66 -12.83 -12.14
CA ARG A 190 -22.42 -11.97 -13.07
C ARG A 190 -23.55 -12.69 -13.82
N LEU A 191 -23.48 -14.01 -14.00
CA LEU A 191 -24.54 -14.79 -14.63
C LEU A 191 -25.69 -15.10 -13.67
N TRP A 192 -25.42 -15.17 -12.37
CA TRP A 192 -26.42 -15.39 -11.32
C TRP A 192 -26.99 -14.12 -10.72
N ASP A 193 -26.21 -13.06 -10.66
CA ASP A 193 -26.65 -11.74 -10.21
C ASP A 193 -26.05 -10.65 -11.11
N ARG A 194 -26.91 -10.03 -11.94
CA ARG A 194 -26.52 -8.95 -12.86
C ARG A 194 -26.07 -7.67 -12.14
N ASN A 195 -26.34 -7.53 -10.84
CA ASN A 195 -25.91 -6.40 -10.02
C ASN A 195 -24.58 -6.62 -9.29
N SER A 196 -23.95 -7.81 -9.38
CA SER A 196 -22.71 -8.17 -8.66
C SER A 196 -21.42 -7.51 -9.16
N GLN A 197 -21.48 -6.30 -9.74
CA GLN A 197 -20.35 -5.64 -10.39
C GLN A 197 -19.14 -5.35 -9.48
N GLY A 198 -19.28 -5.36 -8.15
CA GLY A 198 -18.30 -4.74 -7.26
C GLY A 198 -17.27 -5.65 -6.57
N HIS A 199 -17.28 -6.97 -6.70
CA HIS A 199 -16.78 -7.80 -5.59
C HIS A 199 -15.42 -8.51 -5.66
N LEU A 200 -14.62 -8.45 -6.73
CA LEU A 200 -13.45 -9.36 -6.78
C LEU A 200 -12.16 -8.79 -7.40
N LEU A 201 -12.06 -7.48 -7.58
CA LEU A 201 -10.85 -6.88 -8.14
C LEU A 201 -10.44 -5.64 -7.35
N HIS A 202 -10.02 -5.83 -6.10
CA HIS A 202 -9.04 -4.99 -5.41
C HIS A 202 -8.23 -5.92 -4.52
#